data_AF-A0A0F9N1V8-F1
#
_entry.id   AF-A0A0F9N1V8-F1
#
_cell.length_a   1.000
_cell.length_b   1.000
_cell.length_c   1.000
_cell.angle_alpha   90.00
_cell.angle_beta   90.00
_cell.angle_gamma   90.00
#
_symmetry.space_group_name_H-M   'P 1'
#
loop_
_entity.id
_entity.type
_entity.pdbx_description
1 polymer ?
#
loop_
_entity_poly.entity_id
_entity_poly.type
_entity_poly.pdbx_seq_one_letter_code
_entity_poly.pdbx_strand_id
1 'polypeptide(L)'
;VDYWRGIIDGDGSLGITGKNLPFLGLVTDSDNLAEQFVSFLKNITGKNKTLNRNKRDNIYNILISREDAQKVVKKLYYKDCICLDRKKNRAKEVMSWKRPKNMIKKTYKVREWGKKEEKFILSHSITESMKKLERTRSSVETRLWRLKNAKNSIQQVEENIQCKN
;
A
#
# COMPACT_ATOMS: atom_id res chain seq x y z
N VAL A 1 1.06 17.89 12.77
CA VAL A 1 2.37 17.38 12.28
C VAL A 1 3.21 16.93 13.45
N ASP A 2 3.38 17.76 14.48
CA ASP A 2 4.22 17.44 15.64
C ASP A 2 3.74 16.23 16.45
N TYR A 3 2.42 16.06 16.59
CA TYR A 3 1.83 14.83 17.15
C TYR A 3 2.37 13.54 16.49
N TRP A 4 2.30 13.48 15.16
CA TRP A 4 2.81 12.34 14.40
C TRP A 4 4.33 12.21 14.49
N ARG A 5 5.07 13.32 14.59
CA ARG A 5 6.51 13.26 14.84
C ARG A 5 6.80 12.64 16.20
N GLY A 6 6.08 13.04 17.25
CA GLY A 6 6.21 12.47 18.59
C GLY A 6 6.00 10.95 18.59
N ILE A 7 4.94 10.49 17.93
CA ILE A 7 4.68 9.04 17.76
C ILE A 7 5.85 8.35 17.03
N ILE A 8 6.35 8.94 15.95
CA ILE A 8 7.44 8.33 15.18
C ILE A 8 8.78 8.33 15.94
N ASP A 9 9.01 9.34 16.78
CA ASP A 9 10.19 9.42 17.63
C ASP A 9 10.17 8.36 18.73
N GLY A 10 8.99 8.12 19.32
CA GLY A 10 8.74 7.05 20.31
C GLY A 10 8.76 5.65 19.68
N ASP A 11 7.73 5.33 18.90
CA ASP A 11 7.42 3.95 18.46
C ASP A 11 7.65 3.71 16.95
N GLY A 12 7.89 4.78 16.20
CA GLY A 12 8.13 4.67 14.76
C GLY A 12 9.55 4.22 14.41
N SER A 13 9.79 4.04 13.12
CA SER A 13 11.09 3.78 12.53
C SER A 13 11.25 4.51 11.20
N LEU A 14 12.45 5.02 10.92
CA LEU A 14 12.81 5.53 9.61
C LEU A 14 14.29 5.30 9.35
N GLY A 15 14.67 5.25 8.07
CA GLY A 15 16.05 5.09 7.67
C GLY A 15 16.16 4.50 6.27
N ILE A 16 17.31 3.88 6.01
CA ILE A 16 17.62 3.21 4.75
C ILE A 16 17.64 1.69 5.00
N THR A 17 16.90 0.94 4.18
CA THR A 17 16.93 -0.53 4.21
C THR A 17 18.26 -1.07 3.67
N GLY A 18 18.58 -2.35 3.92
CA GLY A 18 19.76 -3.01 3.33
C GLY A 18 19.77 -3.05 1.79
N LYS A 19 18.66 -2.74 1.12
CA LYS A 19 18.56 -2.59 -0.35
C LYS A 19 18.73 -1.14 -0.81
N ASN A 20 19.26 -0.26 0.04
CA ASN A 20 19.41 1.17 -0.21
C ASN A 20 18.10 1.84 -0.62
N LEU A 21 17.02 1.59 0.12
CA LEU A 21 15.71 2.21 -0.07
C LEU A 21 15.30 2.95 1.20
N PRO A 22 14.87 4.21 1.13
CA PRO A 22 14.39 4.91 2.30
C PRO A 22 13.02 4.36 2.72
N PHE A 23 12.76 4.36 4.03
CA PHE A 23 11.48 3.95 4.59
C PHE A 23 11.08 4.80 5.80
N LEU A 24 9.78 4.79 6.07
CA LEU A 24 9.14 5.24 7.30
C LEU A 24 8.13 4.17 7.69
N GLY A 25 8.16 3.72 8.94
CA GLY A 25 7.32 2.67 9.46
C GLY A 25 6.75 2.99 10.85
N LEU A 26 5.56 2.49 11.11
CA LEU A 26 4.95 2.44 12.44
C LEU A 26 4.39 1.03 12.66
N VAL A 27 4.68 0.46 13.83
CA VAL A 27 4.09 -0.79 14.28
C VAL A 27 3.14 -0.47 15.43
N THR A 28 1.91 -0.95 15.36
CA THR A 28 0.91 -0.69 16.40
C THR A 28 -0.15 -1.80 16.43
N ASP A 29 -0.65 -2.09 17.62
CA ASP A 29 -1.82 -2.96 17.83
C ASP A 29 -3.15 -2.17 17.84
N SER A 30 -3.09 -0.84 17.88
CA SER A 30 -4.29 0.02 17.92
C SER A 30 -4.89 0.21 16.52
N ASP A 31 -6.14 -0.21 16.34
CA ASP A 31 -6.90 0.01 15.10
C ASP A 31 -7.03 1.51 14.79
N ASN A 32 -7.40 2.29 15.80
CA ASN A 32 -7.61 3.73 15.65
C ASN A 32 -6.32 4.46 15.25
N LEU A 33 -5.19 4.13 15.90
CA LEU A 33 -3.90 4.72 15.53
C LEU A 33 -3.49 4.31 14.11
N ALA A 34 -3.72 3.06 13.73
CA ALA A 34 -3.41 2.56 12.40
C ALA A 34 -4.22 3.28 11.30
N GLU A 35 -5.52 3.45 11.51
CA GLU A 35 -6.42 4.16 10.60
C GLU A 35 -6.05 5.63 10.45
N GLN A 36 -5.86 6.33 11.58
CA GLN A 36 -5.46 7.73 11.58
C GLN A 36 -4.10 7.93 10.93
N PHE A 37 -3.14 7.03 11.19
CA PHE A 37 -1.83 7.11 10.58
C PHE A 37 -1.91 6.91 9.06
N VAL A 38 -2.66 5.91 8.58
CA VAL A 38 -2.86 5.71 7.14
C VAL A 38 -3.57 6.90 6.48
N SER A 39 -4.55 7.51 7.16
CA SER A 39 -5.18 8.74 6.69
C SER A 39 -4.17 9.89 6.56
N PHE A 40 -3.31 10.08 7.57
CA PHE A 40 -2.22 11.05 7.52
C PHE A 40 -1.25 10.80 6.37
N LEU A 41 -0.85 9.53 6.14
CA LEU A 41 0.01 9.16 5.02
C LEU A 41 -0.66 9.43 3.67
N LYS A 42 -1.96 9.12 3.54
CA LYS A 42 -2.74 9.37 2.32
C LYS A 42 -2.80 10.86 2.01
N ASN A 43 -3.03 11.71 3.00
CA ASN A 43 -3.11 13.16 2.82
C ASN A 43 -1.81 13.77 2.27
N ILE A 44 -0.65 13.18 2.59
CA ILE A 44 0.65 13.65 2.09
C ILE A 44 1.03 13.00 0.75
N THR A 45 0.75 11.71 0.59
CA THR A 45 1.24 10.93 -0.56
C THR A 45 0.24 10.85 -1.71
N GLY A 46 -1.04 11.12 -1.45
CA GLY A 46 -2.16 10.91 -2.35
C GLY A 46 -2.52 9.43 -2.57
N LYS A 47 -1.93 8.51 -1.79
CA LYS A 47 -2.04 7.06 -2.02
C LYS A 47 -2.78 6.38 -0.88
N ASN A 48 -3.73 5.51 -1.24
CA ASN A 48 -4.36 4.61 -0.29
C ASN A 48 -3.42 3.46 0.08
N LYS A 49 -3.44 3.06 1.34
CA LYS A 49 -2.74 1.88 1.83
C LYS A 49 -3.76 0.94 2.45
N THR A 50 -3.71 -0.33 2.06
CA THR A 50 -4.53 -1.35 2.71
C THR A 50 -3.99 -1.61 4.11
N LEU A 51 -4.88 -1.55 5.10
CA LEU A 51 -4.61 -1.90 6.48
C LEU A 51 -4.97 -3.36 6.68
N ASN A 52 -3.98 -4.17 7.03
CA ASN A 52 -4.16 -5.55 7.43
C ASN A 52 -3.26 -5.81 8.64
N ARG A 53 -3.78 -6.53 9.63
CA ARG A 53 -2.98 -7.09 10.72
C ARG A 53 -2.07 -8.18 10.16
N ASN A 54 -0.85 -8.25 10.66
CA ASN A 54 0.09 -9.29 10.24
C ASN A 54 -0.32 -10.64 10.87
N LYS A 55 -0.02 -11.76 10.22
CA LYS A 55 -0.46 -13.08 10.71
C LYS A 55 0.30 -13.60 11.94
N ARG A 56 1.53 -13.12 12.18
CA ARG A 56 2.42 -13.66 13.20
C ARG A 56 2.03 -13.15 14.58
N ASP A 57 1.86 -11.84 14.69
CA ASP A 57 1.67 -11.12 15.95
C ASP A 57 0.28 -10.47 16.02
N ASN A 58 -0.53 -10.58 14.96
CA ASN A 58 -1.84 -9.93 14.83
C ASN A 58 -1.83 -8.39 14.96
N ILE A 59 -0.70 -7.72 14.71
CA ILE A 59 -0.58 -6.25 14.79
C ILE A 59 -0.41 -5.59 13.41
N TYR A 60 -0.62 -4.28 13.32
CA TYR A 60 -0.34 -3.52 12.11
C TYR A 60 1.15 -3.23 11.96
N ASN A 61 1.67 -3.49 10.75
CA ASN A 61 2.98 -3.02 10.32
C ASN A 61 2.80 -2.09 9.10
N ILE A 62 2.78 -0.79 9.38
CA ILE A 62 2.49 0.24 8.38
C ILE A 62 3.80 0.82 7.89
N LEU A 63 4.22 0.41 6.69
CA LEU A 63 5.46 0.91 6.07
C LEU A 63 5.19 1.60 4.73
N ILE A 64 5.86 2.74 4.53
CA ILE A 64 6.02 3.41 3.24
C ILE A 64 7.50 3.52 2.88
N SER A 65 7.82 3.63 1.59
CA SER A 65 9.19 3.61 1.10
C SER A 65 9.44 4.57 -0.06
N ARG A 66 10.72 4.76 -0.41
CA ARG A 66 11.18 5.57 -1.54
C ARG A 66 10.65 7.01 -1.43
N GLU A 67 10.18 7.59 -2.52
CA GLU A 67 9.74 8.98 -2.58
C GLU A 67 8.58 9.28 -1.62
N ASP A 68 7.71 8.29 -1.35
CA ASP A 68 6.61 8.48 -0.42
C ASP A 68 7.16 8.66 1.01
N ALA A 69 8.14 7.85 1.40
CA ALA A 69 8.83 8.02 2.68
C ALA A 69 9.53 9.39 2.75
N GLN A 70 10.22 9.80 1.70
CA GLN A 70 10.88 11.12 1.65
C GLN A 70 9.90 12.27 1.84
N LYS A 71 8.73 12.23 1.17
CA LYS A 71 7.70 13.27 1.30
C LYS A 71 7.20 13.40 2.74
N VAL A 72 6.90 12.28 3.38
CA VAL A 72 6.37 12.28 4.75
C VAL A 72 7.45 12.66 5.75
N VAL A 73 8.66 12.11 5.63
CA VAL A 73 9.80 12.45 6.50
C VAL A 73 10.14 13.94 6.39
N LYS A 74 10.14 14.52 5.18
CA LYS A 74 10.36 15.97 4.99
C LYS A 74 9.30 16.81 5.70
N LYS A 75 8.05 16.35 5.77
CA LYS A 75 6.95 17.03 6.47
C LYS A 75 7.08 16.91 7.99
N LEU A 76 7.48 15.74 8.49
CA LEU A 76 7.63 15.48 9.92
C LEU A 76 8.85 16.20 10.51
N TYR A 77 10.01 16.04 9.87
CA TYR A 77 11.31 16.57 10.34
C TYR A 77 11.68 17.84 9.59
N TYR A 78 10.87 18.89 9.75
CA TYR A 78 11.14 20.21 9.20
C TYR A 78 12.26 20.94 9.98
N LYS A 79 12.70 22.09 9.47
CA LYS A 79 13.76 22.89 10.10
C LYS A 79 13.37 23.27 11.54
N ASP A 80 14.30 23.16 12.47
CA ASP A 80 14.13 23.57 13.88
C ASP A 80 13.03 22.82 14.67
N CYS A 81 12.57 21.67 14.17
CA CYS A 81 11.64 20.83 14.91
C CYS A 81 12.30 20.18 16.15
N ILE A 82 11.53 20.10 17.25
CA ILE A 82 11.91 19.35 18.45
C ILE A 82 11.73 17.86 18.13
N CYS A 83 12.84 17.12 18.12
CA CYS A 83 12.89 15.71 17.78
C CYS A 83 14.13 15.04 18.36
N LEU A 84 14.14 13.71 18.37
CA LEU A 84 15.31 12.94 18.79
C LEU A 84 16.43 13.05 17.75
N ASP A 85 17.66 13.36 18.19
CA ASP A 85 18.81 13.54 17.29
C ASP A 85 19.07 12.32 16.40
N ARG A 86 18.96 11.10 16.96
CA ARG A 86 19.08 9.84 16.20
C ARG A 86 18.08 9.76 15.03
N LYS A 87 16.86 10.27 15.23
CA LYS A 87 15.79 10.28 14.22
C LYS A 87 16.01 11.39 13.21
N LYS A 88 16.43 12.57 13.67
CA LYS A 88 16.82 13.70 12.82
C LYS A 88 17.94 13.32 11.85
N ASN A 89 18.94 12.58 12.31
CA ASN A 89 20.04 12.10 11.46
C ASN A 89 19.55 11.09 10.41
N ARG A 90 18.73 10.10 10.81
CA ARG A 90 18.07 9.19 9.85
C ARG A 90 17.17 9.91 8.86
N ALA A 91 16.48 10.98 9.29
CA ALA A 91 15.64 11.79 8.42
C ALA A 91 16.47 12.47 7.32
N LYS A 92 17.65 12.99 7.66
CA LYS A 92 18.60 13.55 6.67
C LYS A 92 19.04 12.50 5.64
N GLU A 93 19.39 11.29 6.08
CA GLU A 93 19.74 10.17 5.19
C GLU A 93 18.58 9.80 4.25
N VAL A 94 17.36 9.73 4.79
CA VAL A 94 16.16 9.47 3.98
C VAL A 94 15.97 10.58 2.93
N MET A 95 16.07 11.85 3.34
CA MET A 95 15.88 12.99 2.44
C MET A 95 16.97 13.12 1.37
N SER A 96 18.20 12.65 1.64
CA SER A 96 19.32 12.70 0.68
C SER A 96 19.29 11.60 -0.38
N TRP A 97 18.50 10.54 -0.16
CA TRP A 97 18.37 9.44 -1.10
C TRP A 97 17.92 9.92 -2.49
N LYS A 98 18.57 9.39 -3.53
CA LYS A 98 18.18 9.60 -4.93
C LYS A 98 17.84 8.26 -5.56
N ARG A 99 16.76 8.24 -6.33
CA ARG A 99 16.38 7.06 -7.10
C ARG A 99 17.49 6.69 -8.08
N PRO A 100 18.03 5.45 -8.04
CA PRO A 100 18.96 4.97 -9.05
C PRO A 100 18.34 5.02 -10.46
N LYS A 101 19.12 5.40 -11.48
CA LYS A 101 18.63 5.57 -12.86
C LYS A 101 17.99 4.30 -13.44
N ASN A 102 18.49 3.14 -13.05
CA ASN A 102 17.97 1.83 -13.48
C ASN A 102 16.71 1.39 -12.71
N MET A 103 16.25 2.14 -11.71
CA MET A 103 15.10 1.77 -10.89
C MET A 103 13.80 2.36 -11.44
N ILE A 104 13.01 1.54 -12.13
CA ILE A 104 11.71 1.94 -12.69
C ILE A 104 10.79 2.54 -11.61
N LYS A 105 10.27 3.74 -11.88
CA LYS A 105 9.25 4.38 -11.05
C LYS A 105 7.88 3.82 -11.42
N LYS A 106 7.30 3.02 -10.51
CA LYS A 106 5.92 2.56 -10.67
C LYS A 106 4.98 3.76 -10.61
N THR A 107 4.32 4.06 -11.73
CA THR A 107 3.24 5.03 -11.80
C THR A 107 1.93 4.30 -11.49
N TYR A 108 1.17 4.83 -10.52
CA TYR A 108 -0.06 4.18 -10.02
C TYR A 108 -1.30 4.50 -10.86
N LYS A 109 -1.14 4.91 -12.14
CA LYS A 109 -2.28 4.94 -13.07
C LYS A 109 -2.60 3.49 -13.45
N VAL A 110 -3.22 2.77 -12.51
CA VAL A 110 -3.77 1.44 -12.76
C VAL A 110 -5.00 1.66 -13.63
N ARG A 111 -4.97 1.15 -14.87
CA ARG A 111 -6.16 1.08 -15.71
C ARG A 111 -7.16 0.16 -15.02
N GLU A 112 -8.18 0.75 -14.41
CA GLU A 112 -9.24 0.02 -13.71
C GLU A 112 -9.96 -0.95 -14.66
N TRP A 113 -10.51 -2.01 -14.11
CA TRP A 113 -11.31 -2.97 -14.88
C TRP A 113 -12.74 -2.46 -14.98
N GLY A 114 -13.22 -2.25 -16.21
CA GLY A 114 -14.62 -1.90 -16.46
C GLY A 114 -15.52 -3.14 -16.49
N LYS A 115 -16.80 -2.98 -16.13
CA LYS A 115 -17.80 -4.08 -16.20
C LYS A 115 -17.86 -4.77 -17.57
N LYS A 116 -17.67 -4.02 -18.66
CA LYS A 116 -17.62 -4.58 -20.03
C LYS A 116 -16.38 -5.45 -20.24
N GLU A 117 -15.22 -5.02 -19.76
CA GLU A 117 -13.98 -5.78 -19.83
C GLU A 117 -14.07 -7.07 -19.02
N GLU A 118 -14.73 -7.03 -17.86
CA GLU A 118 -14.94 -8.20 -17.00
C GLU A 118 -15.85 -9.24 -17.64
N LYS A 119 -16.98 -8.80 -18.23
CA LYS A 119 -17.84 -9.68 -19.02
C LYS A 119 -17.09 -10.31 -20.19
N PHE A 120 -16.20 -9.55 -20.82
CA PHE A 120 -15.39 -10.04 -21.94
C PHE A 120 -14.45 -11.17 -21.51
N ILE A 121 -13.67 -10.99 -20.44
CA ILE A 121 -12.72 -12.01 -19.99
C ILE A 121 -13.37 -13.26 -19.39
N LEU A 122 -14.64 -13.16 -18.96
CA LEU A 122 -15.41 -14.31 -18.48
C LEU A 122 -15.94 -15.17 -19.63
N SER A 123 -16.07 -14.61 -20.83
CA SER A 123 -16.67 -15.27 -22.00
C SER A 123 -15.67 -15.67 -23.07
N HIS A 124 -14.45 -15.11 -23.05
CA HIS A 124 -13.43 -15.33 -24.09
C HIS A 124 -12.16 -15.95 -23.50
N SER A 125 -11.31 -16.49 -24.38
CA SER A 125 -10.01 -17.00 -23.99
C SER A 125 -9.08 -15.90 -23.48
N ILE A 126 -8.02 -16.29 -22.75
CA ILE A 126 -6.99 -15.36 -22.28
C ILE A 126 -6.32 -14.65 -23.46
N THR A 127 -6.02 -15.36 -24.54
CA THR A 127 -5.35 -14.83 -25.73
C THR A 127 -6.19 -13.76 -26.43
N GLU A 128 -7.49 -14.01 -26.63
CA GLU A 128 -8.42 -13.05 -27.21
C GLU A 128 -8.57 -11.82 -26.31
N SER A 129 -8.68 -12.03 -25.00
CA SER A 129 -8.76 -10.98 -23.99
C SER A 129 -7.53 -10.08 -23.96
N MET A 130 -6.32 -10.65 -24.06
CA MET A 130 -5.07 -9.89 -24.15
C MET A 130 -5.07 -8.98 -25.37
N LYS A 131 -5.43 -9.54 -26.54
CA LYS A 131 -5.43 -8.80 -27.81
C LYS A 131 -6.51 -7.72 -27.83
N LYS A 132 -7.73 -8.02 -27.42
CA LYS A 132 -8.87 -7.09 -27.46
C LYS A 132 -8.77 -5.97 -26.44
N LEU A 133 -8.28 -6.26 -25.24
CA LEU A 133 -8.24 -5.30 -24.13
C LEU A 133 -6.88 -4.60 -24.01
N GLU A 134 -5.88 -5.01 -24.78
CA GLU A 134 -4.50 -4.52 -24.72
C GLU A 134 -3.93 -4.65 -23.29
N ARG A 135 -4.16 -5.81 -22.68
CA ARG A 135 -3.70 -6.13 -21.31
C ARG A 135 -2.71 -7.29 -21.35
N THR A 136 -1.80 -7.29 -20.38
CA THR A 136 -0.85 -8.39 -20.20
C THR A 136 -1.58 -9.66 -19.75
N ARG A 137 -1.01 -10.82 -20.10
CA ARG A 137 -1.52 -12.14 -19.69
C ARG A 137 -1.79 -12.21 -18.18
N SER A 138 -0.79 -11.84 -17.37
CA SER A 138 -0.91 -11.85 -15.90
C SER A 138 -2.02 -10.94 -15.38
N SER A 139 -2.29 -9.80 -16.05
CA SER A 139 -3.39 -8.91 -15.67
C SER A 139 -4.75 -9.57 -15.88
N VAL A 140 -4.95 -10.21 -17.05
CA VAL A 140 -6.18 -10.94 -17.40
C VAL A 140 -6.38 -12.13 -16.47
N GLU A 141 -5.38 -12.99 -16.30
CA GLU A 141 -5.43 -14.17 -15.44
C GLU A 141 -5.75 -13.81 -13.99
N THR A 142 -5.06 -12.78 -13.45
CA THR A 142 -5.31 -12.30 -12.08
C THR A 142 -6.74 -11.80 -11.91
N ARG A 143 -7.28 -11.03 -12.88
CA ARG A 143 -8.66 -10.53 -12.76
C ARG A 143 -9.67 -11.66 -12.89
N LEU A 144 -9.48 -12.56 -13.86
CA LEU A 144 -10.35 -13.70 -14.08
C LEU A 144 -10.44 -14.60 -12.85
N TRP A 145 -9.30 -14.92 -12.22
CA TRP A 145 -9.25 -15.67 -10.96
C TRP A 145 -10.03 -14.97 -9.84
N ARG A 146 -9.88 -13.66 -9.69
CA ARG A 146 -10.64 -12.87 -8.69
C ARG A 146 -12.15 -12.91 -8.94
N LEU A 147 -12.58 -12.79 -10.20
CA LEU A 147 -14.01 -12.83 -10.56
C LEU A 147 -14.61 -14.21 -10.26
N LYS A 148 -13.90 -15.29 -10.60
CA LYS A 148 -14.34 -16.66 -10.30
C LYS A 148 -14.47 -16.91 -8.80
N ASN A 149 -13.47 -16.50 -8.02
CA ASN A 149 -13.52 -16.69 -6.57
C ASN A 149 -14.60 -15.85 -5.89
N ALA A 150 -14.81 -14.60 -6.35
CA ALA A 150 -15.88 -13.76 -5.83
C ALA A 150 -17.27 -14.39 -6.10
N LYS A 151 -17.47 -14.97 -7.28
CA LYS A 151 -18.70 -15.68 -7.62
C LYS A 151 -18.91 -16.91 -6.73
N ASN A 152 -17.86 -17.71 -6.52
CA ASN A 152 -17.93 -18.90 -5.65
C ASN A 152 -18.26 -18.54 -4.20
N SER A 153 -17.68 -17.46 -3.66
CA SER A 153 -18.00 -17.00 -2.31
C SER A 153 -19.44 -16.50 -2.16
N ILE A 154 -20.03 -15.89 -3.20
CA ILE A 154 -21.43 -15.45 -3.18
C ILE A 154 -22.36 -16.66 -3.21
N GLN A 155 -22.08 -17.63 -4.07
CA GLN A 155 -22.90 -18.84 -4.21
C GLN A 155 -22.91 -19.69 -2.93
N GLN A 156 -21.78 -19.81 -2.23
CA GLN A 156 -21.71 -20.49 -0.94
C GLN A 156 -22.51 -19.78 0.16
N VAL A 157 -22.62 -18.45 0.13
CA VAL A 157 -23.43 -17.70 1.10
C VAL A 157 -24.92 -17.91 0.81
N GLU A 158 -25.33 -17.89 -0.46
CA GLU A 158 -26.71 -18.12 -0.88
C GLU A 158 -27.19 -19.54 -0.52
N GLU A 159 -26.38 -20.57 -0.78
CA GLU A 159 -26.68 -21.97 -0.42
C GLU A 159 -26.81 -22.16 1.10
N ASN A 160 -25.98 -21.48 1.91
CA ASN A 160 -26.04 -21.55 3.37
C ASN A 160 -27.25 -20.81 3.98
N ILE A 161 -27.81 -19.83 3.28
CA ILE A 161 -29.05 -19.14 3.68
C ILE A 161 -30.27 -20.03 3.36
N GLN A 162 -30.23 -20.73 2.24
CA GLN A 162 -31.34 -21.57 1.78
C GLN A 162 -31.52 -22.86 2.60
N CYS A 163 -30.44 -23.39 3.21
CA CYS A 163 -30.50 -24.56 4.11
C CYS A 163 -30.90 -24.25 5.56
N LYS A 164 -31.23 -22.99 5.90
CA LYS A 164 -31.64 -22.56 7.25
C LYS A 164 -33.13 -22.20 7.37
N ASN A 165 -33.92 -22.42 6.31
CA ASN A 165 -35.37 -22.25 6.29
C ASN A 165 -36.07 -23.60 6.15
#